data_AF-A0A3B4ZB58-F1
#
_entry.id   AF-A0A3B4ZB58-F1
#
_cell.length_a   1.000
_cell.length_b   1.000
_cell.length_c   1.000
_cell.angle_alpha   90.00
_cell.angle_beta   90.00
_cell.angle_gamma   90.00
#
_symmetry.space_group_name_H-M   'P 1'
#
loop_
_entity.id
_entity.type
_entity.pdbx_description
1 polymer ?
#
loop_
_entity_poly.entity_id
_entity_poly.type
_entity_poly.pdbx_seq_one_letter_code
_entity_poly.pdbx_strand_id
1 'polypeptide(L)'
;MQSTTNYLWLISDLLGQGATANVYRGRHKKTGDLYAVKVFNNLSFLRPLDVQMREFEVLKKLNHKNIVKLFAVEEESNTRHKVLVMEYCPCGSLYTVLEESSNAYGLPEDEFLIVLHDVGEEHSTSSPETGLQCLSPV
;
A
#
# COMPACT_ATOMS: atom_id res chain seq x y z
N MET A 1 -17.42 -3.86 -11.17
CA MET A 1 -16.73 -4.79 -10.25
C MET A 1 -15.55 -5.39 -10.99
N GLN A 2 -14.40 -5.51 -10.33
CA GLN A 2 -13.19 -6.13 -10.89
C GLN A 2 -12.76 -7.29 -9.98
N SER A 3 -11.97 -8.22 -10.51
CA SER A 3 -11.51 -9.37 -9.73
C SER A 3 -10.25 -10.02 -10.28
N THR A 4 -9.59 -10.78 -9.41
CA THR A 4 -8.56 -11.76 -9.76
C THR A 4 -9.09 -13.17 -9.53
N THR A 5 -8.21 -14.18 -9.53
CA THR A 5 -8.56 -15.55 -9.14
C THR A 5 -9.22 -15.59 -7.76
N ASN A 6 -8.61 -14.96 -6.74
CA ASN A 6 -9.06 -15.10 -5.35
C ASN A 6 -9.65 -13.82 -4.73
N TYR A 7 -9.54 -12.65 -5.35
CA TYR A 7 -9.97 -11.38 -4.77
C TYR A 7 -10.95 -10.63 -5.67
N LEU A 8 -11.78 -9.77 -5.06
CA LEU A 8 -12.72 -8.90 -5.78
C LEU A 8 -12.77 -7.51 -5.13
N TRP A 9 -13.03 -6.48 -5.93
CA TRP A 9 -13.20 -5.10 -5.46
C TRP A 9 -14.19 -4.32 -6.34
N LEU A 10 -14.74 -3.26 -5.77
CA LEU A 10 -15.57 -2.28 -6.50
C LEU A 10 -14.74 -1.05 -6.80
N ILE A 11 -14.97 -0.45 -7.98
CA ILE A 11 -14.27 0.79 -8.39
C ILE A 11 -14.65 1.96 -7.46
N SER A 12 -15.85 1.91 -6.86
CA SER A 12 -16.32 2.88 -5.87
C SER A 12 -15.61 2.79 -4.52
N ASP A 13 -14.94 1.66 -4.23
CA ASP A 13 -14.23 1.44 -2.96
C ASP A 13 -12.76 1.90 -3.05
N LEU A 14 -12.53 3.11 -3.58
CA LEU A 14 -11.19 3.68 -3.72
C LEU A 14 -10.63 4.08 -2.35
N LEU A 15 -9.45 3.57 -2.02
CA LEU A 15 -8.67 3.94 -0.82
C LEU A 15 -7.65 5.04 -1.11
N GLY A 16 -7.13 5.09 -2.33
CA GLY A 16 -6.25 6.16 -2.75
C GLY A 16 -5.84 6.07 -4.21
N GLN A 17 -5.40 7.21 -4.74
CA GLN A 17 -5.13 7.42 -6.16
C GLN A 17 -3.76 8.03 -6.35
N GLY A 18 -2.90 7.33 -7.08
CA GLY A 18 -1.56 7.76 -7.43
C GLY A 18 -1.38 7.92 -8.93
N ALA A 19 -0.22 8.44 -9.34
CA ALA A 19 0.09 8.67 -10.75
C ALA A 19 0.17 7.35 -11.56
N THR A 20 0.59 6.25 -10.93
CA THR A 20 0.86 4.96 -11.59
C THR A 20 -0.15 3.87 -11.23
N ALA A 21 -0.98 4.07 -10.20
CA ALA A 21 -1.88 3.06 -9.71
C ALA A 21 -3.01 3.66 -8.87
N ASN A 22 -4.10 2.90 -8.76
CA ASN A 22 -5.17 3.13 -7.79
C ASN A 22 -5.18 1.98 -6.78
N VAL A 23 -5.56 2.29 -5.55
CA VAL A 23 -5.73 1.30 -4.49
C VAL A 23 -7.19 1.21 -4.12
N TYR A 24 -7.73 -0.01 -4.10
CA TYR A 24 -9.11 -0.26 -3.75
C TYR A 24 -9.21 -1.14 -2.52
N ARG A 25 -10.29 -0.99 -1.75
CA ARG A 25 -10.67 -1.97 -0.73
C ARG A 25 -11.25 -3.19 -1.44
N GLY A 26 -10.57 -4.32 -1.29
CA GLY A 26 -10.99 -5.60 -1.83
C GLY A 26 -11.34 -6.60 -0.75
N ARG A 27 -11.87 -7.74 -1.17
CA ARG A 27 -12.17 -8.89 -0.31
C ARG A 27 -11.64 -10.17 -0.92
N HIS A 28 -11.18 -11.09 -0.07
CA HIS A 28 -10.92 -12.46 -0.49
C HIS A 28 -12.25 -13.20 -0.73
N LYS A 29 -12.40 -13.82 -1.90
CA LYS A 29 -13.65 -14.42 -2.39
C LYS A 29 -14.21 -15.52 -1.47
N LYS A 30 -13.34 -16.28 -0.82
CA LYS A 30 -13.75 -17.43 0.02
C LYS A 30 -13.97 -17.05 1.47
N THR A 31 -13.08 -16.25 2.04
CA THR A 31 -13.09 -15.95 3.48
C THR A 31 -13.84 -14.66 3.79
N GLY A 32 -13.96 -13.74 2.83
CA GLY A 32 -14.57 -12.42 3.02
C GLY A 32 -13.65 -11.40 3.69
N ASP A 33 -12.42 -11.79 4.06
CA ASP A 33 -11.44 -10.91 4.70
C ASP A 33 -11.08 -9.73 3.81
N LEU A 34 -10.81 -8.58 4.44
CA LEU A 34 -10.56 -7.30 3.76
C LEU A 34 -9.07 -7.15 3.41
N TYR A 35 -8.81 -6.58 2.23
CA TYR A 35 -7.46 -6.31 1.71
C TYR A 35 -7.42 -4.98 0.98
N ALA A 36 -6.23 -4.42 0.83
CA ALA A 36 -5.95 -3.33 -0.11
C ALA A 36 -5.44 -3.92 -1.43
N VAL A 37 -6.04 -3.54 -2.55
CA VAL A 37 -5.68 -4.04 -3.88
C VAL A 37 -5.13 -2.89 -4.72
N LYS A 38 -3.81 -2.90 -4.98
CA LYS A 38 -3.15 -1.92 -5.85
C LYS A 38 -3.24 -2.39 -7.30
N VAL A 39 -3.93 -1.59 -8.11
CA VAL A 39 -4.17 -1.82 -9.53
C VAL A 39 -3.42 -0.76 -10.35
N PHE A 40 -2.50 -1.24 -11.15
CA PHE A 40 -1.66 -0.44 -12.03
C PHE A 40 -2.46 0.11 -13.23
N ASN A 41 -2.23 1.37 -13.58
CA ASN A 41 -2.89 2.03 -14.71
C ASN A 41 -2.08 1.90 -16.00
N ASN A 42 -2.62 2.33 -17.15
CA ASN A 42 -1.93 2.18 -18.43
C ASN A 42 -0.56 2.91 -18.47
N LEU A 43 -0.41 4.01 -17.71
CA LEU A 43 0.83 4.77 -17.66
C LEU A 43 1.95 3.99 -16.98
N SER A 44 1.63 3.13 -16.00
CA SER A 44 2.67 2.34 -15.34
C SER A 44 3.32 1.31 -16.26
N PHE A 45 2.60 0.82 -17.27
CA PHE A 45 3.12 -0.14 -18.25
C PHE A 45 4.01 0.51 -19.33
N LEU A 46 3.97 1.85 -19.45
CA LEU A 46 4.90 2.59 -20.31
C LEU A 46 6.29 2.73 -19.68
N ARG A 47 6.41 2.44 -18.38
CA ARG A 47 7.71 2.48 -17.68
C ARG A 47 8.59 1.30 -18.10
N PRO A 48 9.92 1.44 -18.04
CA PRO A 48 10.83 0.32 -18.23
C PRO A 48 10.48 -0.89 -17.35
N LEU A 49 10.63 -2.11 -17.87
CA LEU A 49 10.23 -3.34 -17.18
C LEU A 49 10.97 -3.53 -15.85
N ASP A 50 12.25 -3.16 -15.79
CA ASP A 50 13.07 -3.16 -14.58
C ASP A 50 12.48 -2.25 -13.49
N VAL A 51 11.99 -1.06 -13.87
CA VAL A 51 11.31 -0.14 -12.94
C VAL A 51 10.01 -0.74 -12.43
N GLN A 52 9.22 -1.36 -13.32
CA GLN A 52 7.99 -2.04 -12.92
C GLN A 52 8.29 -3.20 -11.96
N MET A 53 9.31 -4.00 -12.25
CA MET A 53 9.68 -5.17 -11.45
C MET A 53 10.25 -4.80 -10.08
N ARG A 54 10.91 -3.64 -9.95
CA ARG A 54 11.48 -3.17 -8.67
C ARG A 54 10.43 -3.10 -7.56
N GLU A 55 9.25 -2.56 -7.86
CA GLU A 55 8.16 -2.47 -6.89
C GLU A 55 7.75 -3.85 -6.35
N PHE A 56 7.68 -4.87 -7.21
CA PHE A 56 7.36 -6.24 -6.80
C PHE A 56 8.48 -6.87 -5.96
N GLU A 57 9.73 -6.71 -6.39
CA GLU A 57 10.87 -7.35 -5.75
C GLU A 57 11.22 -6.75 -4.38
N VAL A 58 10.98 -5.44 -4.20
CA VAL A 58 11.10 -4.78 -2.91
C VAL A 58 10.00 -5.30 -1.97
N LEU A 59 8.73 -5.20 -2.36
CA LEU A 59 7.61 -5.58 -1.48
C LEU A 59 7.60 -7.06 -1.10
N LYS A 60 8.14 -7.96 -1.93
CA LYS A 60 8.31 -9.38 -1.56
C LYS A 60 9.32 -9.62 -0.45
N LYS A 61 10.33 -8.75 -0.32
CA LYS A 61 11.42 -8.89 0.66
C LYS A 61 11.10 -8.22 1.99
N LEU A 62 10.10 -7.34 2.02
CA LEU A 62 9.69 -6.63 3.22
C LEU A 62 8.75 -7.51 4.06
N ASN A 63 9.16 -7.76 5.30
CA ASN A 63 8.34 -8.44 6.30
C ASN A 63 8.68 -7.88 7.68
N HIS A 64 8.06 -6.77 8.03
CA HIS A 64 8.29 -6.06 9.28
C HIS A 64 6.95 -5.55 9.83
N LYS A 65 6.82 -5.47 11.17
CA LYS A 65 5.59 -5.02 11.84
C LYS A 65 5.13 -3.61 11.41
N ASN A 66 6.06 -2.76 11.00
CA ASN A 66 5.79 -1.36 10.62
C ASN A 66 5.70 -1.16 9.10
N ILE A 67 5.73 -2.24 8.31
CA ILE A 67 5.63 -2.18 6.85
C ILE A 67 4.38 -2.93 6.40
N VAL A 68 3.56 -2.28 5.58
CA VAL A 68 2.34 -2.87 4.99
C VAL A 68 2.70 -4.19 4.31
N LYS A 69 2.06 -5.27 4.78
CA LYS A 69 2.38 -6.61 4.30
C LYS A 69 1.83 -6.86 2.90
N LEU A 70 2.68 -7.39 2.01
CA LEU A 70 2.25 -8.01 0.76
C LEU A 70 1.78 -9.45 1.01
N PHE A 71 0.53 -9.76 0.66
CA PHE A 71 -0.04 -11.10 0.78
C PHE A 71 0.08 -11.91 -0.51
N ALA A 72 -0.21 -11.28 -1.66
CA ALA A 72 -0.20 -11.97 -2.94
C ALA A 72 0.05 -11.01 -4.10
N VAL A 73 0.52 -11.58 -5.21
CA VAL A 73 0.52 -10.96 -6.53
C VAL A 73 -0.37 -11.81 -7.42
N GLU A 74 -1.45 -11.24 -7.94
CA GLU A 74 -2.39 -11.94 -8.81
C GLU A 74 -2.58 -11.17 -10.12
N GLU A 75 -3.29 -11.76 -11.07
CA GLU A 75 -3.64 -11.12 -12.33
C GLU A 75 -5.13 -10.78 -12.35
N GLU A 76 -5.46 -9.56 -12.76
CA GLU A 76 -6.84 -9.15 -12.97
C GLU A 76 -7.46 -9.95 -14.13
N SER A 77 -8.72 -10.33 -13.97
CA SER A 77 -9.37 -11.33 -14.81
C SER A 77 -9.52 -10.89 -16.27
N ASN A 78 -9.78 -9.60 -16.52
CA ASN A 78 -10.06 -9.09 -17.86
C ASN A 78 -8.79 -8.63 -18.59
N THR A 79 -7.95 -7.87 -17.91
CA THR A 79 -6.75 -7.22 -18.46
C THR A 79 -5.51 -8.09 -18.36
N ARG A 80 -5.52 -9.12 -17.49
CA ARG A 80 -4.36 -9.95 -17.14
C ARG A 80 -3.19 -9.16 -16.55
N HIS A 81 -3.44 -7.91 -16.17
CA HIS A 81 -2.47 -7.06 -15.50
C HIS A 81 -2.24 -7.56 -14.08
N LYS A 82 -0.98 -7.53 -13.63
CA LYS A 82 -0.64 -7.85 -12.25
C LYS A 82 -1.28 -6.84 -11.30
N VAL A 83 -1.71 -7.31 -10.14
CA VAL A 83 -2.18 -6.49 -9.02
C VAL A 83 -1.49 -6.94 -7.74
N LEU A 84 -1.32 -6.02 -6.79
CA LEU A 84 -0.77 -6.34 -5.48
C LEU A 84 -1.91 -6.44 -4.48
N VAL A 85 -1.94 -7.55 -3.73
CA VAL A 85 -2.85 -7.75 -2.61
C VAL A 85 -2.08 -7.51 -1.34
N MET A 86 -2.47 -6.49 -0.60
CA MET A 86 -1.77 -5.97 0.57
C MET A 86 -2.69 -5.93 1.78
N GLU A 87 -2.08 -5.80 2.95
CA GLU A 87 -2.77 -5.53 4.20
C GLU A 87 -3.70 -4.31 4.07
N TYR A 88 -4.91 -4.43 4.62
CA TYR A 88 -5.85 -3.33 4.72
C TYR A 88 -5.70 -2.63 6.07
N CYS A 89 -5.32 -1.35 6.04
CA CYS A 89 -5.21 -0.51 7.23
C CYS A 89 -6.49 0.34 7.38
N PRO A 90 -7.42 0.00 8.29
CA PRO A 90 -8.70 0.69 8.40
C PRO A 90 -8.58 2.14 8.91
N CYS A 91 -7.51 2.44 9.65
CA CYS A 91 -7.28 3.77 10.22
C CYS A 91 -6.67 4.77 9.22
N GLY A 92 -6.48 4.37 7.95
CA GLY A 92 -5.92 5.24 6.92
C GLY A 92 -4.43 5.48 7.09
N SER A 93 -3.99 6.69 6.72
CA SER A 93 -2.57 7.08 6.70
C SER A 93 -2.26 8.08 7.79
N LEU A 94 -0.98 8.22 8.14
CA LEU A 94 -0.53 9.27 9.06
C LEU A 94 -0.93 10.67 8.56
N TYR A 95 -0.95 10.90 7.24
CA TYR A 95 -1.46 12.13 6.65
C TYR A 95 -2.90 12.42 7.07
N THR A 96 -3.76 11.40 7.03
CA THR A 96 -5.17 11.51 7.45
C THR A 96 -5.28 11.88 8.93
N VAL A 97 -4.44 11.28 9.78
CA VAL A 97 -4.38 11.62 11.22
C VAL A 97 -3.94 13.07 11.43
N LEU A 98 -2.97 13.55 10.66
CA LEU A 98 -2.48 14.93 10.75
C LEU A 98 -3.48 15.98 10.22
N GLU A 99 -4.41 15.60 9.34
CA GLU A 99 -5.50 16.49 8.89
C GLU A 99 -6.63 16.67 9.91
N GLU A 100 -6.67 15.84 10.97
CA GLU A 100 -7.67 15.99 12.02
C GLU A 100 -7.46 17.30 12.78
N SER A 101 -8.55 18.05 13.02
CA SER A 101 -8.49 19.35 13.71
C SER A 101 -7.87 19.29 15.12
N SER A 102 -7.96 18.14 15.79
CA SER A 102 -7.29 17.85 17.06
C SER A 102 -5.77 17.92 16.97
N ASN A 103 -5.20 17.61 15.80
CA ASN A 103 -3.77 17.53 15.54
C ASN A 103 -3.24 18.75 14.77
N ALA A 104 -4.03 19.82 14.66
CA ALA A 104 -3.68 21.02 13.89
C ALA A 104 -2.39 21.71 14.38
N TYR A 105 -1.99 21.47 15.64
CA TYR A 105 -0.76 21.99 16.25
C TYR A 105 0.29 20.90 16.51
N GLY A 106 0.13 19.73 15.89
CA GLY A 106 0.98 18.56 16.09
C GLY A 106 0.28 17.44 16.83
N LEU A 107 0.92 16.27 16.80
CA LEU A 107 0.48 15.08 17.51
C LEU A 107 0.77 15.21 19.02
N PRO A 108 -0.02 14.55 19.88
CA PRO A 108 0.35 14.25 21.25
C PRO A 108 1.75 13.61 21.33
N GLU A 109 2.49 13.87 22.42
CA GLU A 109 3.88 13.42 22.57
C GLU A 109 4.03 11.90 22.51
N ASP A 110 3.10 11.16 23.11
CA ASP A 110 3.05 9.70 23.09
C ASP A 110 2.88 9.13 21.68
N GLU A 111 1.94 9.68 20.90
CA GLU A 111 1.74 9.31 19.49
C GLU A 111 2.94 9.71 18.61
N PHE A 112 3.53 10.88 18.86
CA PHE A 112 4.70 11.35 18.14
C PHE A 112 5.91 10.44 18.36
N LEU A 113 6.13 9.96 19.58
CA LEU A 113 7.21 9.03 19.91
C LEU A 113 7.07 7.69 19.20
N ILE A 114 5.83 7.19 19.03
CA ILE A 114 5.56 5.97 18.26
C ILE A 114 5.97 6.17 16.81
N VAL A 115 5.52 7.26 16.18
CA VAL A 115 5.89 7.58 14.79
C VAL A 115 7.41 7.72 14.63
N LEU A 116 8.07 8.43 15.56
CA LEU A 116 9.51 8.64 15.52
C LEU A 116 10.29 7.33 15.66
N HIS A 117 9.85 6.45 16.57
CA HIS A 117 10.43 5.14 16.76
C HIS A 117 10.29 4.28 15.50
N ASP A 118 9.09 4.24 14.92
CA ASP A 118 8.79 3.40 13.78
C ASP A 118 9.54 3.84 12.51
N VAL A 119 9.70 5.16 12.30
CA VAL A 119 10.55 5.71 11.23
C VAL A 119 12.04 5.49 11.52
N GLY A 120 12.45 5.59 12.79
CA GLY A 120 13.85 5.46 13.21
C GLY A 120 14.41 4.04 13.12
N GLU A 121 13.60 3.01 13.39
CA GLU A 121 14.03 1.61 13.26
C GLU A 121 14.39 1.24 11.81
N GLU A 122 13.77 1.86 10.80
CA GLU A 122 14.08 1.59 9.38
C GLU A 122 15.51 1.98 8.97
N HIS A 123 16.13 2.97 9.62
CA HIS A 123 17.48 3.41 9.29
C HIS A 123 18.60 2.53 9.89
N SER A 124 18.25 1.61 10.80
CA SER A 124 19.24 0.77 11.50
C SER A 124 19.53 -0.56 10.80
N THR A 125 18.69 -0.96 9.84
CA THR A 125 18.86 -2.21 9.08
C THR A 125 19.07 -1.91 7.58
N SER A 126 20.35 -1.88 7.17
CA SER A 126 20.88 -1.93 5.79
C SER A 126 20.52 -0.81 4.78
N SER A 127 21.51 0.01 4.44
CA SER A 127 21.56 0.87 3.22
C SER A 127 21.57 0.06 1.92
N PRO A 128 21.52 0.69 0.72
CA PRO A 128 20.98 1.99 0.31
C PRO A 128 19.94 1.83 -0.81
N GLU A 129 18.79 2.46 -0.71
CA GLU A 129 18.03 3.02 -1.85
C GLU A 129 16.77 3.69 -1.30
N THR A 130 16.90 4.98 -1.02
CA THR A 130 15.83 6.00 -1.11
C THR A 130 14.43 5.59 -0.65
N GLY A 131 14.07 6.03 0.56
CA GLY A 131 12.75 6.59 0.86
C GLY A 131 11.56 5.69 0.58
N LEU A 132 11.41 4.62 1.37
CA LEU A 132 10.08 4.07 1.61
C LEU A 132 9.45 4.90 2.71
N GLN A 133 9.02 6.09 2.28
CA GLN A 133 8.15 6.99 3.03
C GLN A 133 7.10 6.15 3.77
N CYS A 134 6.96 6.41 5.07
CA CYS A 134 5.73 6.21 5.81
C CYS A 134 4.59 6.94 5.09
N LEU A 135 4.12 6.41 3.97
CA LEU A 135 3.01 6.92 3.21
C LEU A 135 2.35 5.71 2.59
N SER A 136 1.07 5.61 2.92
CA SER A 136 -0.01 4.95 2.22
C SER A 136 0.34 4.16 0.94
N PRO A 137 -0.39 3.09 0.63
CA PRO A 137 -0.25 2.33 -0.62
C PRO A 137 -0.50 3.12 -1.93
N VAL A 138 -0.61 4.45 -1.87
CA VAL A 138 -0.77 5.40 -2.96
C VAL A 138 0.58 5.74 -3.58
#